data_AF-A0A388KUR7-F1
#
_entry.id   AF-A0A388KUR7-F1
#
_cell.length_a   1.000
_cell.length_b   1.000
_cell.length_c   1.000
_cell.angle_alpha   90.00
_cell.angle_beta   90.00
_cell.angle_gamma   90.00
#
_symmetry.space_group_name_H-M   'P 1'
#
loop_
_entity.id
_entity.type
_entity.pdbx_description
1 polymer ?
#
loop_
_entity_poly.entity_id
_entity_poly.type
_entity_poly.pdbx_seq_one_letter_code
_entity_poly.pdbx_strand_id
1 'polypeptide(L)'
;MHPLLRIAMDVSGTYGQTGEIEEARAAVEAFAERAGRRPRILVAKMGQDGHDRGAKVVATGLADVGFDVDIGPLFQTPAEVARHAMEADVHVVGVSSQAAGHRSLVPELVEELRKIGMNDVVVIVGGVIPPDDYDFLYKQGVGCIFGPGTKIPTCAKEILSKLSTSSSPPEAKESC
;
A
#
# COMPACT_ATOMS: atom_id res chain seq x y z
N MET A 1 -29.58 11.47 29.17
CA MET A 1 -28.74 10.31 28.81
C MET A 1 -29.25 9.76 27.49
N HIS A 2 -28.64 10.16 26.37
CA HIS A 2 -28.99 9.63 25.05
C HIS A 2 -28.11 8.41 24.77
N PRO A 3 -28.67 7.25 24.42
CA PRO A 3 -27.89 6.14 23.91
C PRO A 3 -27.48 6.47 22.47
N LEU A 4 -26.19 6.73 22.26
CA LEU A 4 -25.60 6.81 20.93
C LEU A 4 -25.74 5.44 20.27
N LEU A 5 -26.66 5.37 19.31
CA LEU A 5 -26.83 4.26 18.38
C LEU A 5 -25.51 4.09 17.61
N ARG A 6 -24.71 3.10 18.00
CA ARG A 6 -23.58 2.63 17.19
C ARG A 6 -24.14 2.10 15.87
N ILE A 7 -23.94 2.86 14.81
CA ILE A 7 -24.13 2.39 13.44
C ILE A 7 -23.00 1.38 13.19
N ALA A 8 -23.26 0.10 13.45
CA ALA A 8 -22.45 -0.99 12.93
C ALA A 8 -22.83 -1.18 11.46
N MET A 9 -22.13 -0.47 10.56
CA MET A 9 -22.11 -0.83 9.14
C MET A 9 -21.32 -2.13 9.01
N ASP A 10 -21.99 -3.20 8.59
CA ASP A 10 -21.41 -4.53 8.40
C ASP A 10 -20.45 -4.53 7.19
N VAL A 11 -19.18 -4.24 7.47
CA VAL A 11 -18.02 -4.42 6.57
C VAL A 11 -17.10 -5.52 7.15
N SER A 12 -17.68 -6.47 7.90
CA SER A 12 -16.98 -7.30 8.89
C SER A 12 -15.90 -8.26 8.35
N GLY A 13 -15.86 -8.53 7.05
CA GLY A 13 -14.89 -9.46 6.47
C GLY A 13 -13.48 -8.89 6.29
N THR A 14 -13.35 -7.59 5.97
CA THR A 14 -12.06 -6.97 5.63
C THR A 14 -11.45 -6.19 6.77
N TYR A 15 -12.28 -5.62 7.64
CA TYR A 15 -11.82 -5.04 8.91
C TYR A 15 -11.55 -6.17 9.90
N GLY A 16 -10.31 -6.28 10.39
CA GLY A 16 -9.95 -7.31 11.37
C GLY A 16 -10.66 -7.11 12.72
N GLN A 17 -10.48 -8.07 13.62
CA GLN A 17 -10.99 -7.96 14.99
C GLN A 17 -10.28 -6.82 15.74
N THR A 18 -10.91 -6.27 16.78
CA THR A 18 -10.36 -5.14 17.56
C THR A 18 -8.92 -5.40 18.03
N GLY A 19 -8.60 -6.62 18.48
CA GLY A 19 -7.23 -6.98 18.86
C GLY A 19 -6.23 -6.95 17.69
N GLU A 20 -6.61 -7.46 16.51
CA GLU A 20 -5.75 -7.46 15.31
C GLU A 20 -5.43 -6.02 14.86
N ILE A 21 -6.40 -5.11 14.98
CA ILE A 21 -6.26 -3.68 14.63
C ILE A 21 -5.30 -2.97 15.59
N GLU A 22 -5.42 -3.20 16.90
CA GLU A 22 -4.52 -2.60 17.89
C GLU A 22 -3.07 -3.11 17.73
N GLU A 23 -2.88 -4.39 17.42
CA GLU A 23 -1.55 -4.92 17.09
C GLU A 23 -0.96 -4.28 15.83
N ALA A 24 -1.77 -4.03 14.81
CA ALA A 24 -1.32 -3.33 13.60
C ALA A 24 -0.94 -1.87 13.90
N ARG A 25 -1.72 -1.17 14.72
CA ARG A 25 -1.40 0.19 15.19
C ARG A 25 -0.09 0.24 15.96
N ALA A 26 0.11 -0.69 16.89
CA ALA A 26 1.37 -0.78 17.64
C ALA A 26 2.58 -1.02 16.72
N ALA A 27 2.42 -1.85 15.68
CA ALA A 27 3.47 -2.06 14.68
C ALA A 27 3.77 -0.80 13.84
N VAL A 28 2.73 -0.04 13.49
CA VAL A 28 2.88 1.24 12.78
C VAL A 28 3.61 2.27 13.64
N GLU A 29 3.27 2.36 14.93
CA GLU A 29 3.94 3.27 15.86
C GLU A 29 5.42 2.91 16.03
N ALA A 30 5.74 1.62 16.21
CA ALA A 30 7.11 1.15 16.29
C ALA A 30 7.91 1.44 15.01
N PHE A 31 7.27 1.39 13.83
CA PHE A 31 7.89 1.85 12.59
C PHE A 31 8.14 3.35 12.63
N ALA A 32 7.17 4.16 13.06
CA ALA A 32 7.28 5.60 13.11
C ALA A 32 8.38 6.09 14.05
N GLU A 33 8.52 5.46 15.22
CA GLU A 33 9.61 5.74 16.17
C GLU A 33 10.99 5.48 15.57
N ARG A 34 11.13 4.39 14.79
CA ARG A 34 12.40 3.99 14.16
C ARG A 34 12.73 4.80 12.91
N ALA A 35 11.73 5.11 12.09
CA ALA A 35 11.90 5.79 10.80
C ALA A 35 11.77 7.32 10.90
N GLY A 36 11.34 7.85 12.05
CA GLY A 36 11.11 9.28 12.28
C GLY A 36 9.83 9.83 11.65
N ARG A 37 9.03 8.98 10.98
CA ARG A 37 7.73 9.33 10.39
C ARG A 37 6.88 8.09 10.15
N ARG A 38 5.56 8.28 10.01
CA ARG A 38 4.61 7.22 9.70
C ARG A 38 4.91 6.54 8.35
N PRO A 39 4.60 5.24 8.21
CA PRO A 39 4.67 4.59 6.91
C PRO A 39 3.66 5.27 5.97
N ARG A 40 4.13 5.60 4.77
CA ARG A 40 3.37 6.36 3.77
C ARG A 40 3.16 5.50 2.53
N ILE A 41 1.91 5.43 2.08
CA ILE A 41 1.51 4.62 0.93
C ILE A 41 0.71 5.45 -0.09
N LEU A 42 1.08 5.32 -1.37
CA LEU A 42 0.25 5.76 -2.49
C LEU A 42 -0.61 4.59 -2.97
N VAL A 43 -1.93 4.69 -2.81
CA VAL A 43 -2.90 3.75 -3.39
C VAL A 43 -3.23 4.19 -4.80
N ALA A 44 -2.74 3.44 -5.79
CA ALA A 44 -2.76 3.79 -7.19
C ALA A 44 -3.70 2.91 -8.03
N LYS A 45 -4.28 3.53 -9.05
CA LYS A 45 -5.05 2.90 -10.12
C LYS A 45 -4.41 3.22 -11.45
N MET A 46 -4.06 2.19 -12.21
CA MET A 46 -3.39 2.34 -13.50
C MET A 46 -4.25 1.82 -14.64
N GLY A 47 -4.09 2.44 -15.82
CA GLY A 47 -4.84 2.08 -17.02
C GLY A 47 -6.34 2.38 -16.87
N GLN A 48 -7.18 1.79 -17.72
CA GLN A 48 -8.61 2.11 -17.78
C GLN A 48 -9.48 1.44 -16.70
N ASP A 49 -8.87 0.93 -15.63
CA ASP A 49 -9.57 0.23 -14.55
C ASP A 49 -10.26 1.23 -13.59
N GLY A 50 -11.57 1.41 -13.76
CA GLY A 50 -12.39 2.28 -12.91
C GLY A 50 -12.84 1.67 -11.57
N HIS A 51 -12.48 0.43 -11.23
CA HIS A 51 -13.00 -0.24 -10.04
C HIS A 51 -12.35 0.25 -8.74
N ASP A 52 -12.87 1.29 -8.11
CA ASP A 52 -12.20 1.96 -6.99
C ASP A 52 -12.64 1.49 -5.59
N ARG A 53 -13.72 0.71 -5.47
CA ARG A 53 -14.28 0.32 -4.16
C ARG A 53 -13.26 -0.36 -3.26
N GLY A 54 -12.54 -1.35 -3.80
CA GLY A 54 -11.52 -2.09 -3.03
C GLY A 54 -10.35 -1.20 -2.61
N ALA A 55 -9.87 -0.35 -3.53
CA ALA A 55 -8.80 0.60 -3.27
C ALA A 55 -9.17 1.59 -2.15
N LYS A 56 -10.40 2.12 -2.16
CA LYS A 56 -10.90 3.04 -1.13
C LYS A 56 -11.03 2.36 0.24
N VAL A 57 -11.56 1.12 0.29
CA VAL A 57 -11.66 0.37 1.56
C VAL A 57 -10.29 0.11 2.15
N VAL A 58 -9.31 -0.28 1.33
CA VAL A 58 -7.93 -0.50 1.78
C VAL A 58 -7.29 0.81 2.24
N ALA A 59 -7.49 1.90 1.49
CA ALA A 59 -6.97 3.22 1.86
C ALA A 59 -7.50 3.69 3.22
N THR A 60 -8.81 3.63 3.43
CA THR A 60 -9.42 3.98 4.72
C THR A 60 -8.95 3.05 5.84
N GLY A 61 -8.89 1.75 5.60
CA GLY A 61 -8.43 0.80 6.60
C GLY A 61 -6.96 1.00 7.01
N LEU A 62 -6.07 1.27 6.05
CA LEU A 62 -4.66 1.56 6.33
C LEU A 62 -4.50 2.89 7.10
N ALA A 63 -5.30 3.90 6.77
CA ALA A 63 -5.34 5.15 7.54
C ALA A 63 -5.82 4.91 8.98
N ASP A 64 -6.84 4.07 9.19
CA ASP A 64 -7.36 3.73 10.53
C ASP A 64 -6.34 3.03 11.43
N VAL A 65 -5.36 2.33 10.85
CA VAL A 65 -4.24 1.71 11.58
C VAL A 65 -2.99 2.60 11.67
N GLY A 66 -3.03 3.81 11.08
CA GLY A 66 -2.01 4.86 11.29
C GLY A 66 -1.06 5.11 10.13
N PHE A 67 -1.30 4.56 8.93
CA PHE A 67 -0.53 4.94 7.74
C PHE A 67 -0.89 6.36 7.28
N ASP A 68 0.08 7.05 6.70
CA ASP A 68 -0.19 8.20 5.83
C ASP A 68 -0.60 7.64 4.46
N VAL A 69 -1.81 7.98 4.00
CA VAL A 69 -2.38 7.39 2.79
C VAL A 69 -2.71 8.46 1.77
N ASP A 70 -2.06 8.37 0.61
CA ASP A 70 -2.39 9.16 -0.58
C ASP A 70 -3.18 8.27 -1.54
N ILE A 71 -4.27 8.81 -2.10
CA ILE A 71 -5.08 8.10 -3.12
C ILE A 71 -4.81 8.77 -4.46
N GLY A 72 -4.20 8.03 -5.39
CA GLY A 72 -3.96 8.51 -6.74
C GLY A 72 -5.24 8.69 -7.55
N PRO A 73 -5.27 9.61 -8.52
CA PRO A 73 -6.38 9.73 -9.46
C PRO A 73 -6.59 8.43 -10.26
N LEU A 74 -7.78 8.28 -10.82
CA LEU A 74 -8.05 7.18 -11.75
C LEU A 74 -7.31 7.41 -13.07
N PHE A 75 -7.08 6.30 -13.79
CA PHE A 75 -6.59 6.31 -15.17
C PHE A 75 -5.16 6.78 -15.38
N GLN A 76 -4.32 6.70 -14.35
CA GLN A 76 -2.91 7.06 -14.47
C GLN A 76 -2.12 6.02 -15.27
N THR A 77 -1.08 6.49 -15.95
CA THR A 77 -0.01 5.65 -16.50
C THR A 77 0.99 5.26 -15.42
N PRO A 78 1.77 4.17 -15.61
CA PRO A 78 2.83 3.79 -14.68
C PRO A 78 3.83 4.91 -14.38
N ALA A 79 4.23 5.68 -15.40
CA ALA A 79 5.13 6.81 -15.24
C ALA A 79 4.52 7.97 -14.43
N GLU A 80 3.22 8.22 -14.54
CA GLU A 80 2.52 9.21 -13.71
C GLU A 80 2.42 8.75 -12.26
N VAL A 81 2.14 7.47 -12.01
CA VAL A 81 2.13 6.90 -10.66
C VAL A 81 3.53 6.96 -10.04
N ALA A 82 4.59 6.63 -10.80
CA ALA A 82 5.96 6.71 -10.32
C ALA A 82 6.36 8.15 -9.94
N ARG A 83 6.04 9.13 -10.78
CA ARG A 83 6.27 10.56 -10.46
C ARG A 83 5.50 11.00 -9.21
N HIS A 84 4.24 10.62 -9.08
CA HIS A 84 3.43 10.94 -7.91
C HIS A 84 4.02 10.31 -6.64
N ALA A 85 4.46 9.05 -6.71
CA ALA A 85 5.12 8.36 -5.61
C ALA A 85 6.40 9.09 -5.14
N MET A 86 7.18 9.63 -6.09
CA MET A 86 8.39 10.41 -5.81
C MET A 86 8.06 11.77 -5.18
N GLU A 87 7.11 12.50 -5.74
CA GLU A 87 6.70 13.81 -5.24
C GLU A 87 6.10 13.73 -3.83
N ALA A 88 5.35 12.66 -3.54
CA ALA A 88 4.78 12.39 -2.22
C ALA A 88 5.75 11.71 -1.26
N ASP A 89 6.96 11.36 -1.72
CA ASP A 89 8.00 10.66 -0.97
C ASP A 89 7.45 9.43 -0.21
N VAL A 90 6.79 8.53 -0.95
CA VAL A 90 6.12 7.37 -0.34
C VAL A 90 7.09 6.22 -0.09
N HIS A 91 6.82 5.43 0.94
CA HIS A 91 7.56 4.19 1.20
C HIS A 91 7.01 3.02 0.38
N VAL A 92 5.72 3.09 0.01
CA VAL A 92 4.98 2.00 -0.62
C VAL A 92 4.10 2.53 -1.73
N VAL A 93 4.06 1.82 -2.86
CA VAL A 93 3.05 2.04 -3.90
C VAL A 93 2.14 0.81 -3.95
N GLY A 94 0.87 1.01 -3.63
CA GLY A 94 -0.15 -0.02 -3.67
C GLY A 94 -1.00 0.04 -4.92
N VAL A 95 -0.80 -0.90 -5.84
CA VAL A 95 -1.54 -0.99 -7.09
C VAL A 95 -2.80 -1.83 -6.91
N SER A 96 -3.97 -1.25 -7.21
CA SER A 96 -5.22 -2.01 -7.26
C SER A 96 -5.56 -2.42 -8.70
N SER A 97 -5.51 -3.73 -9.01
CA SER A 97 -5.80 -4.28 -10.34
C SER A 97 -7.01 -5.22 -10.32
N GLN A 98 -8.04 -4.87 -11.08
CA GLN A 98 -9.24 -5.69 -11.30
C GLN A 98 -9.57 -5.90 -12.78
N ALA A 99 -8.81 -5.28 -13.69
CA ALA A 99 -9.01 -5.38 -15.14
C ALA A 99 -7.87 -6.15 -15.86
N ALA A 100 -7.23 -7.11 -15.18
CA ALA A 100 -6.16 -7.96 -15.73
C ALA A 100 -4.92 -7.24 -16.32
N GLY A 101 -4.73 -5.95 -16.01
CA GLY A 101 -3.59 -5.17 -16.48
C GLY A 101 -2.28 -5.41 -15.71
N HIS A 102 -2.32 -6.19 -14.62
CA HIS A 102 -1.20 -6.35 -13.69
C HIS A 102 0.06 -6.95 -14.34
N ARG A 103 -0.07 -7.83 -15.34
CA ARG A 103 1.10 -8.42 -16.02
C ARG A 103 1.88 -7.42 -16.89
N SER A 104 1.27 -6.30 -17.27
CA SER A 104 1.91 -5.27 -18.11
C SER A 104 2.25 -4.02 -17.29
N LEU A 105 1.26 -3.49 -16.56
CA LEU A 105 1.38 -2.17 -15.92
C LEU A 105 2.25 -2.20 -14.67
N VAL A 106 2.27 -3.31 -13.92
CA VAL A 106 3.09 -3.42 -12.69
C VAL A 106 4.58 -3.52 -13.02
N PRO A 107 5.04 -4.37 -13.96
CA PRO A 107 6.45 -4.37 -14.36
C PRO A 107 6.91 -3.01 -14.89
N GLU A 108 6.08 -2.34 -15.68
CA GLU A 108 6.37 -0.99 -16.18
C GLU A 108 6.50 0.01 -15.03
N LEU A 109 5.60 -0.03 -14.03
CA LEU A 109 5.69 0.82 -12.85
C LEU A 109 7.00 0.60 -12.07
N VAL A 110 7.39 -0.66 -11.84
CA VAL A 110 8.64 -0.97 -11.13
C VAL A 110 9.84 -0.42 -11.89
N GLU A 111 9.83 -0.53 -13.22
CA GLU A 111 10.90 0.03 -14.06
C GLU A 111 10.90 1.56 -14.04
N GLU A 112 9.74 2.22 -14.10
CA GLU A 112 9.65 3.69 -13.98
C GLU A 112 10.14 4.19 -12.63
N LEU A 113 9.80 3.52 -11.52
CA LEU A 113 10.31 3.83 -10.19
C LEU A 113 11.84 3.72 -10.13
N ARG A 114 12.41 2.67 -10.73
CA ARG A 114 13.87 2.49 -10.83
C ARG A 114 14.54 3.60 -11.62
N LYS A 115 13.96 3.99 -12.76
CA LYS A 115 14.49 5.07 -13.62
C LYS A 115 14.60 6.41 -12.89
N ILE A 116 13.66 6.71 -12.00
CA ILE A 116 13.65 7.95 -11.21
C ILE A 116 14.38 7.82 -9.86
N GLY A 117 15.07 6.70 -9.62
CA GLY A 117 15.90 6.48 -8.44
C GLY A 117 15.16 6.01 -7.18
N MET A 118 13.88 5.65 -7.29
CA MET A 118 13.06 5.14 -6.19
C MET A 118 13.21 3.62 -6.00
N ASN A 119 14.44 3.15 -5.79
CA ASN A 119 14.75 1.71 -5.72
C ASN A 119 14.28 1.04 -4.42
N ASP A 120 14.12 1.81 -3.35
CA ASP A 120 13.77 1.30 -2.01
C ASP A 120 12.26 1.28 -1.74
N VAL A 121 11.45 1.78 -2.70
CA VAL A 121 9.99 1.77 -2.61
C VAL A 121 9.47 0.36 -2.78
N VAL A 122 8.64 -0.08 -1.84
CA VAL A 122 7.98 -1.38 -1.94
C VAL A 122 6.74 -1.26 -2.82
N VAL A 123 6.69 -2.00 -3.92
CA VAL A 123 5.48 -2.13 -4.74
C VAL A 123 4.65 -3.29 -4.24
N ILE A 124 3.38 -3.05 -3.93
CA ILE A 124 2.40 -4.10 -3.59
C ILE A 124 1.28 -4.10 -4.63
N VAL A 125 0.69 -5.27 -4.88
CA VAL A 125 -0.44 -5.40 -5.81
C VAL A 125 -1.61 -6.05 -5.09
N GLY A 126 -2.81 -5.50 -5.27
CA GLY A 126 -4.03 -6.10 -4.75
C GLY A 126 -5.17 -6.09 -5.76
N GLY A 127 -6.20 -6.86 -5.48
CA GLY A 127 -7.38 -7.00 -6.34
C GLY A 127 -7.57 -8.44 -6.82
N VAL A 128 -8.08 -8.61 -8.04
CA VAL A 128 -8.39 -9.94 -8.60
C VAL A 128 -7.22 -10.38 -9.48
N ILE A 129 -6.25 -11.04 -8.84
CA ILE A 129 -5.02 -11.51 -9.48
C ILE A 129 -5.06 -13.05 -9.50
N PRO A 130 -4.94 -13.70 -10.66
CA PRO A 130 -4.84 -15.16 -10.73
C PRO A 130 -3.60 -15.67 -9.97
N PRO A 131 -3.70 -16.75 -9.18
CA PRO A 131 -2.56 -17.32 -8.47
C PRO A 131 -1.36 -17.65 -9.38
N ASP A 132 -1.61 -18.08 -10.61
CA ASP A 132 -0.58 -18.41 -11.61
C ASP A 132 0.28 -17.20 -12.01
N ASP A 133 -0.20 -15.98 -11.76
CA ASP A 133 0.52 -14.74 -12.05
C ASP A 133 1.40 -14.27 -10.90
N TYR A 134 1.31 -14.88 -9.72
CA TYR A 134 2.00 -14.41 -8.51
C TYR A 134 3.52 -14.51 -8.66
N ASP A 135 4.02 -15.67 -9.09
CA ASP A 135 5.45 -15.90 -9.31
C ASP A 135 6.04 -14.93 -10.34
N PHE A 136 5.25 -14.60 -11.37
CA PHE A 136 5.64 -13.59 -12.34
C PHE A 136 5.79 -12.23 -11.68
N LEU A 137 4.78 -11.77 -10.93
CA LEU A 137 4.80 -10.46 -10.27
C LEU A 137 5.94 -10.34 -9.24
N TYR A 138 6.19 -11.37 -8.43
CA TYR A 138 7.32 -11.37 -7.50
C TYR A 138 8.66 -11.24 -8.22
N LYS A 139 8.86 -11.95 -9.34
CA LYS A 139 10.08 -11.82 -10.17
C LYS A 139 10.27 -10.44 -10.77
N GLN A 140 9.19 -9.67 -10.94
CA GLN A 140 9.23 -8.31 -11.46
C GLN A 140 9.49 -7.26 -10.36
N GLY A 141 9.62 -7.67 -9.09
CA GLY A 141 9.96 -6.77 -7.98
C GLY A 141 8.78 -6.40 -7.08
N VAL A 142 7.63 -7.06 -7.21
CA VAL A 142 6.51 -6.89 -6.28
C VAL A 142 6.88 -7.48 -4.91
N GLY A 143 6.64 -6.72 -3.84
CA GLY A 143 6.92 -7.13 -2.47
C GLY A 143 5.84 -8.02 -1.86
N CYS A 144 4.56 -7.67 -2.07
CA CYS A 144 3.39 -8.39 -1.53
C CYS A 144 2.23 -8.40 -2.53
N ILE A 145 1.41 -9.45 -2.48
CA ILE A 145 0.21 -9.60 -3.30
C ILE A 145 -0.99 -9.87 -2.39
N PHE A 146 -2.03 -9.03 -2.47
CA PHE A 146 -3.21 -9.10 -1.61
C PHE A 146 -4.47 -9.39 -2.42
N GLY A 147 -4.96 -10.64 -2.30
CA GLY A 147 -6.17 -11.09 -2.96
C GLY A 147 -7.47 -10.56 -2.33
N PRO A 148 -8.63 -10.87 -2.91
CA PRO A 148 -9.93 -10.51 -2.35
C PRO A 148 -10.11 -11.10 -0.94
N GLY A 149 -10.69 -10.32 -0.02
CA GLY A 149 -10.95 -10.76 1.36
C GLY A 149 -9.75 -10.68 2.30
N THR A 150 -8.59 -10.18 1.84
CA THR A 150 -7.46 -9.93 2.74
C THR A 150 -7.84 -8.92 3.82
N LYS A 151 -7.54 -9.24 5.09
CA LYS A 151 -7.81 -8.36 6.23
C LYS A 151 -6.81 -7.21 6.29
N ILE A 152 -7.28 -6.02 6.64
CA ILE A 152 -6.46 -4.81 6.76
C ILE A 152 -5.28 -4.96 7.73
N PRO A 153 -5.44 -5.50 8.96
CA PRO A 153 -4.30 -5.71 9.87
C PRO A 153 -3.22 -6.61 9.29
N THR A 154 -3.60 -7.64 8.54
CA THR A 154 -2.66 -8.55 7.88
C THR A 154 -1.87 -7.81 6.82
N CYS A 155 -2.55 -7.05 5.94
CA CYS A 155 -1.88 -6.20 4.95
C CYS A 155 -0.88 -5.25 5.61
N ALA A 156 -1.29 -4.53 6.66
CA ALA A 156 -0.46 -3.56 7.35
C ALA A 156 0.83 -4.19 7.90
N LYS A 157 0.71 -5.32 8.60
CA LYS A 157 1.86 -6.03 9.18
C LYS A 157 2.82 -6.56 8.11
N GLU A 158 2.30 -7.12 7.02
CA GLU A 158 3.14 -7.60 5.92
C GLU A 158 3.90 -6.46 5.22
N ILE A 159 3.22 -5.33 4.97
CA ILE A 159 3.86 -4.14 4.39
C ILE A 159 5.00 -3.65 5.30
N LEU A 160 4.75 -3.53 6.60
CA LEU A 160 5.76 -3.09 7.57
C LEU A 160 6.96 -4.04 7.65
N SER A 161 6.72 -5.36 7.56
CA SER A 161 7.80 -6.35 7.52
C SER A 161 8.72 -6.12 6.31
N LYS A 162 8.16 -5.82 5.13
CA LYS A 162 8.97 -5.49 3.94
C LYS A 162 9.77 -4.20 4.13
N LEU A 163 9.15 -3.15 4.67
CA LEU A 163 9.82 -1.88 4.93
C LEU A 163 10.94 -1.98 5.97
N SER A 164 10.81 -2.89 6.96
CA SER A 164 11.86 -3.13 7.95
C SER A 164 13.10 -3.83 7.36
N THR A 165 12.94 -4.52 6.24
CA THR A 165 14.05 -5.23 5.56
C THR A 165 14.77 -4.32 4.56
N SER A 166 14.09 -3.31 4.02
CA SER A 166 14.66 -2.40 3.01
C SER A 166 15.28 -1.12 3.59
N SER A 167 15.01 -0.76 4.85
CA SER A 167 15.54 0.48 5.43
C SER A 167 17.01 0.34 5.88
N SER A 168 17.95 0.78 5.04
CA SER A 168 19.18 1.40 5.54
C SER A 168 18.84 2.72 6.26
N PRO A 169 19.55 3.07 7.36
CA PRO A 169 19.27 4.31 8.09
C PRO A 169 19.52 5.53 7.19
N PRO A 170 18.76 6.63 7.38
CA PRO A 170 19.00 7.85 6.63
C PRO A 170 20.39 8.39 6.95
N GLU A 171 21.22 8.60 5.93
CA GLU A 171 22.45 9.38 6.07
C GLU A 171 22.07 10.77 6.61
N ALA A 172 22.56 11.06 7.81
CA ALA A 172 22.50 12.39 8.38
C ALA A 172 23.22 13.35 7.43
N LYS A 173 22.46 14.19 6.72
CA LYS A 173 23.05 15.34 6.03
C LYS A 173 23.52 16.33 7.10
N GLU A 174 24.79 16.24 7.46
CA GLU A 174 25.50 17.33 8.13
C GLU A 174 25.42 18.58 7.22
N SER A 175 24.71 19.59 7.70
CA SER A 175 24.76 20.93 7.13
C SER A 175 26.03 21.60 7.63
N CYS A 176 26.98 21.85 6.73
CA CYS A 176 28.08 22.79 6.94
C CYS A 176 27.80 24.10 6.19
#